data_AF-A0A101V684-F1
#
_entry.id   AF-A0A101V684-F1
#
_cell.length_a   1.000
_cell.length_b   1.000
_cell.length_c   1.000
_cell.angle_alpha   90.00
_cell.angle_beta   90.00
_cell.angle_gamma   90.00
#
_symmetry.space_group_name_H-M   'P 1'
#
loop_
_entity.id
_entity.type
_entity.pdbx_description
1 polymer ?
#
loop_
_entity_poly.entity_id
_entity_poly.type
_entity_poly.pdbx_seq_one_letter_code
_entity_poly.pdbx_strand_id
1 'polypeptide(L)'
;MLKLFSSLKQYSSSIMVVLLLVLFQFLSQLYLPTLMSDIVDTGIIQGDTNYIVRVGMLMLLIALVGMVCTIAASFLSSKVAIGFSKNLREKIFTKVENFSLQEFDKLGTWSLITRTTNDVTQI
;
A
#
# COMPACT_ATOMS: atom_id res chain seq x y z
N MET A 1 -7.94 -5.72 -18.78
CA MET A 1 -7.54 -5.26 -17.43
C MET A 1 -8.45 -4.16 -16.88
N LEU A 2 -8.85 -3.15 -17.66
CA LEU A 2 -9.70 -2.04 -17.17
C LEU A 2 -11.02 -2.47 -16.48
N LYS A 3 -11.63 -3.59 -16.88
CA LYS A 3 -12.85 -4.11 -16.23
C LYS A 3 -12.63 -4.60 -14.78
N LEU A 4 -11.39 -4.95 -14.39
CA LEU A 4 -11.07 -5.37 -13.02
C LEU A 4 -11.13 -4.19 -12.04
N PHE A 5 -10.81 -2.97 -12.50
CA PHE A 5 -10.91 -1.75 -11.68
C PHE A 5 -12.33 -1.45 -11.21
N SER A 6 -13.36 -1.92 -11.94
CA SER A 6 -14.75 -1.83 -11.47
C SER A 6 -14.97 -2.61 -10.16
N SER A 7 -14.29 -3.75 -9.99
CA SER A 7 -14.38 -4.55 -8.75
C SER A 7 -13.58 -3.92 -7.60
N LEU A 8 -12.63 -3.03 -7.87
CA LEU A 8 -11.94 -2.21 -6.86
C LEU A 8 -12.79 -1.04 -6.36
N LYS A 9 -13.87 -0.66 -7.05
CA LYS A 9 -14.73 0.47 -6.67
C LYS A 9 -15.35 0.29 -5.27
N GLN A 10 -15.64 -0.95 -4.88
CA GLN A 10 -16.12 -1.30 -3.54
C GLN A 10 -15.12 -0.93 -2.43
N TYR A 11 -13.82 -0.89 -2.74
CA TYR A 11 -12.73 -0.55 -1.81
C TYR A 11 -12.21 0.88 -1.99
N SER A 12 -12.86 1.72 -2.80
CA SER A 12 -12.41 3.07 -3.16
C SER A 12 -12.16 3.97 -1.93
N SER A 13 -13.01 3.90 -0.91
CA SER A 13 -12.82 4.66 0.33
C SER A 13 -11.55 4.23 1.08
N SER A 14 -11.28 2.93 1.17
CA SER A 14 -10.06 2.42 1.82
C SER A 14 -8.80 2.80 1.02
N ILE A 15 -8.86 2.76 -0.31
CA ILE A 15 -7.77 3.19 -1.19
C ILE A 15 -7.47 4.69 -1.01
N MET A 16 -8.50 5.53 -0.89
CA MET A 16 -8.32 6.96 -0.63
C MET A 16 -7.60 7.20 0.71
N VAL A 17 -7.98 6.46 1.76
CA VAL A 17 -7.30 6.56 3.07
C VAL A 17 -5.84 6.12 2.98
N VAL A 18 -5.55 5.01 2.29
CA VAL A 18 -4.16 4.57 2.03
C VAL A 18 -3.37 5.67 1.33
N LEU A 19 -3.92 6.27 0.26
CA LEU A 19 -3.25 7.33 -0.49
C LEU A 19 -2.93 8.54 0.38
N LEU A 20 -3.86 8.96 1.24
CA LEU A 20 -3.63 10.06 2.18
C LEU A 20 -2.53 9.73 3.21
N LEU A 21 -2.53 8.52 3.76
CA LEU A 21 -1.49 8.08 4.71
C LEU A 21 -0.11 8.03 4.06
N VAL A 22 -0.02 7.51 2.85
CA VAL A 22 1.23 7.44 2.07
C VAL A 22 1.71 8.84 1.72
N LEU A 23 0.82 9.75 1.33
CA LEU A 23 1.16 11.15 1.08
C LEU A 23 1.72 11.82 2.34
N PHE A 24 1.10 11.62 3.50
CA PHE A 24 1.59 12.16 4.76
C PHE A 24 2.96 11.59 5.15
N GLN A 25 3.17 10.29 4.94
CA GLN A 25 4.47 9.66 5.12
C GLN A 25 5.54 10.31 4.23
N PHE A 26 5.25 10.53 2.95
CA PHE A 26 6.19 11.16 2.03
C PHE A 26 6.53 12.60 2.43
N LEU A 27 5.54 13.39 2.86
CA LEU A 27 5.79 14.73 3.38
C LEU A 27 6.70 14.71 4.62
N SER A 28 6.48 13.75 5.53
CA SER A 28 7.32 13.58 6.71
C SER A 28 8.77 13.25 6.34
N GLN A 29 8.98 12.37 5.36
CA GLN A 29 10.32 12.03 4.86
C GLN A 29 11.01 13.22 4.20
N LEU A 30 10.27 14.03 3.44
CA LEU A 30 10.80 15.20 2.75
C LEU A 30 11.14 16.35 3.72
N TYR A 31 10.50 16.41 4.88
CA TYR A 31 10.74 17.46 5.88
C TYR A 31 11.99 17.20 6.75
N LEU A 32 12.41 15.94 6.91
CA LEU A 32 13.61 15.59 7.69
C LEU A 32 14.89 16.26 7.16
N PRO A 33 15.18 16.30 5.85
CA PRO A 33 16.30 17.07 5.30
C PRO A 33 16.27 18.56 5.64
N THR A 34 15.09 19.19 5.68
CA THR A 34 14.97 20.61 6.06
C THR A 34 15.41 20.82 7.51
N LEU A 35 14.94 19.97 8.42
CA LEU A 35 15.36 20.01 9.83
C LEU A 35 16.86 19.71 10.01
N MET A 36 17.41 18.84 9.16
CA MET A 36 18.84 18.59 9.13
C MET A 36 19.64 19.83 8.72
N SER A 37 19.16 20.60 7.72
CA SER A 37 19.77 21.90 7.35
C SER A 37 19.71 22.87 8.53
N ASP A 38 18.57 22.99 9.21
CA ASP A 38 18.41 23.89 10.35
C ASP A 38 19.39 23.55 11.49
N ILE A 39 19.64 22.26 11.74
CA ILE A 39 20.65 21.82 12.71
C ILE A 39 22.04 22.30 12.31
N VAL A 40 22.41 22.21 11.03
CA VAL A 40 23.72 22.64 10.53
C VAL A 40 23.83 24.17 10.60
N ASP A 41 22.88 24.89 10.01
CA ASP A 41 22.96 26.32 9.79
C ASP A 41 22.78 27.13 11.09
N THR A 42 21.90 26.67 11.98
CA THR A 42 21.54 27.40 13.20
C THR A 42 22.16 26.75 14.43
N GLY A 43 22.11 25.42 14.54
CA GLY A 43 22.63 24.70 15.70
C GLY A 43 24.16 24.67 15.73
N ILE A 44 24.78 24.08 14.70
CA ILE A 44 26.23 23.81 14.68
C ILE A 44 27.01 25.11 14.53
N ILE A 45 26.64 25.97 13.58
CA ILE A 45 27.37 27.23 13.33
C ILE A 45 27.33 28.17 14.56
N GLN A 46 26.21 28.23 15.27
CA GLN A 46 26.08 29.09 16.46
C GLN A 46 26.54 28.41 17.76
N GLY A 47 26.87 27.12 17.72
CA GLY A 47 27.26 26.32 18.89
C GLY A 47 26.11 26.06 19.87
N ASP A 48 24.85 26.22 19.47
CA ASP A 48 23.68 26.02 20.33
C ASP A 48 23.30 24.54 20.40
N THR A 49 23.82 23.86 21.42
CA THR A 49 23.55 22.43 21.66
C THR A 49 22.10 22.18 22.06
N ASN A 50 21.44 23.15 22.71
CA ASN A 50 20.03 23.01 23.11
C ASN A 50 19.12 23.03 21.88
N TYR A 51 19.42 23.88 20.90
CA TYR A 51 18.72 23.90 19.62
C TYR A 51 18.86 22.55 18.89
N ILE A 52 20.08 22.01 18.80
CA ILE A 52 20.35 20.73 18.14
C ILE A 52 19.52 19.60 18.79
N VAL A 53 19.50 19.50 20.11
CA VAL A 53 18.74 18.46 20.83
C VAL A 53 17.24 18.63 20.63
N ARG A 54 16.73 19.87 20.65
CA ARG A 54 15.30 20.15 20.46
C ARG A 54 14.84 19.79 19.04
N VAL A 55 15.59 20.19 18.02
CA VAL A 55 15.28 19.84 16.63
C VAL A 55 15.46 18.33 16.39
N GLY A 56 16.48 17.71 16.97
CA GLY A 56 16.68 16.25 16.92
C GLY A 56 15.51 15.46 17.54
N MET A 57 14.96 15.90 18.67
CA MET A 57 13.74 15.32 19.23
C MET A 57 12.53 15.50 18.31
N LEU A 58 12.39 16.66 17.66
CA LEU A 58 11.34 16.91 16.69
C LEU A 58 11.47 15.99 15.46
N MET A 59 12.69 15.76 14.96
CA MET A 59 12.96 14.79 13.89
C MET A 59 12.53 13.37 14.30
N LEU A 60 12.82 12.94 15.53
CA LEU A 60 12.38 11.64 16.04
C LEU A 60 10.86 11.52 16.09
N LEU A 61 10.16 12.56 16.55
CA LEU A 61 8.70 12.58 16.56
C LEU A 61 8.13 12.46 15.14
N ILE A 62 8.67 13.21 14.18
CA ILE A 62 8.21 13.16 12.79
C ILE A 62 8.48 11.78 12.17
N ALA A 63 9.65 11.19 12.45
CA ALA A 63 9.96 9.83 12.01
C ALA A 63 8.99 8.79 12.59
N LEU A 64 8.64 8.92 13.88
CA LEU A 64 7.65 8.05 14.52
C LEU A 64 6.25 8.18 13.89
N VAL A 65 5.79 9.42 13.63
CA VAL A 65 4.51 9.62 12.96
C VAL A 65 4.54 9.03 11.54
N GLY A 66 5.62 9.26 10.79
CA GLY A 66 5.82 8.66 9.47
C GLY A 66 5.74 7.13 9.51
N MET A 67 6.39 6.50 10.51
CA MET A 67 6.35 5.05 10.72
C MET A 67 4.92 4.54 10.99
N VAL A 68 4.15 5.23 11.85
CA VAL A 68 2.75 4.86 12.12
C VAL A 68 1.90 4.97 10.85
N CYS A 69 2.09 6.02 10.04
CA CYS A 69 1.43 6.17 8.75
C CYS A 69 1.76 5.01 7.80
N THR A 70 3.04 4.61 7.70
CA THR A 70 3.46 3.47 6.88
C THR A 70 2.79 2.18 7.32
N ILE A 71 2.83 1.87 8.61
CA ILE A 71 2.24 0.63 9.16
C ILE A 71 0.74 0.60 8.89
N ALA A 72 0.04 1.72 9.14
CA ALA A 72 -1.39 1.84 8.88
C ALA A 72 -1.72 1.69 7.39
N ALA A 73 -0.94 2.33 6.51
CA ALA A 73 -1.11 2.23 5.06
C ALA A 73 -0.89 0.79 4.57
N SER A 74 0.18 0.12 5.03
CA SER A 74 0.48 -1.27 4.67
C SER A 74 -0.61 -2.24 5.14
N PHE A 75 -1.10 -2.08 6.38
CA PHE A 75 -2.18 -2.91 6.91
C PHE A 75 -3.47 -2.75 6.09
N LEU A 76 -3.86 -1.51 5.81
CA LEU A 76 -5.10 -1.23 5.07
C LEU A 76 -4.97 -1.68 3.61
N SER A 77 -3.80 -1.50 2.99
CA SER A 77 -3.50 -1.99 1.64
C SER A 77 -3.59 -3.51 1.55
N SER A 78 -3.00 -4.23 2.51
CA SER A 78 -3.09 -5.69 2.57
C SER A 78 -4.54 -6.16 2.69
N LYS A 79 -5.33 -5.50 3.55
CA LYS A 79 -6.76 -5.82 3.72
C LYS A 79 -7.56 -5.61 2.44
N VAL A 80 -7.29 -4.53 1.69
CA VAL A 80 -7.93 -4.27 0.39
C VAL A 80 -7.50 -5.31 -0.65
N ALA A 81 -6.21 -5.62 -0.75
CA ALA A 81 -5.69 -6.60 -1.71
C ALA A 81 -6.31 -7.99 -1.49
N ILE A 82 -6.31 -8.49 -0.25
CA ILE A 82 -6.89 -9.80 0.08
C ILE A 82 -8.41 -9.81 -0.17
N GLY A 83 -9.11 -8.73 0.19
CA GLY A 83 -10.54 -8.60 -0.09
C GLY A 83 -10.86 -8.60 -1.59
N PHE A 84 -10.04 -7.93 -2.39
CA PHE A 84 -10.15 -7.94 -3.84
C PHE A 84 -9.87 -9.33 -4.43
N SER A 85 -8.76 -9.97 -4.03
CA SER A 85 -8.40 -11.32 -4.49
C SER A 85 -9.48 -12.35 -4.12
N LYS A 86 -10.10 -12.24 -2.95
CA LYS A 86 -11.25 -13.08 -2.55
C LYS A 86 -12.41 -12.94 -3.54
N ASN A 87 -12.83 -11.71 -3.81
CA ASN A 87 -13.96 -11.44 -4.71
C ASN A 87 -13.64 -11.86 -6.16
N LEU A 88 -12.39 -11.71 -6.59
CA LEU A 88 -11.94 -12.12 -7.91
C LEU A 88 -11.94 -13.66 -8.03
N ARG A 89 -11.42 -14.36 -7.00
CA ARG A 89 -11.40 -15.82 -6.96
C ARG A 89 -12.81 -16.40 -7.02
N GLU A 90 -13.74 -15.84 -6.27
CA GLU A 90 -15.15 -16.26 -6.28
C GLU A 90 -15.76 -16.13 -7.68
N LYS A 91 -15.58 -14.98 -8.35
CA LYS A 91 -16.07 -14.76 -9.71
C LYS A 91 -15.48 -15.73 -10.74
N ILE A 92 -14.18 -16.02 -10.62
CA ILE A 92 -13.51 -16.98 -11.51
C ILE A 92 -14.02 -18.39 -11.23
N PHE A 93 -14.13 -18.79 -9.97
CA PHE A 93 -14.59 -20.11 -9.58
C PHE A 93 -16.02 -20.38 -10.07
N THR A 94 -16.96 -19.46 -9.81
CA THR A 94 -18.33 -19.55 -10.34
C THR A 94 -18.35 -19.60 -11.87
N LYS A 95 -17.44 -18.90 -12.56
CA LYS A 95 -17.37 -18.96 -14.02
C LYS A 95 -16.89 -20.33 -14.53
N VAL A 96 -15.91 -20.93 -13.84
CA VAL A 96 -15.37 -22.25 -14.19
C VAL A 96 -16.39 -23.36 -13.93
N GLU A 97 -17.16 -23.30 -12.85
CA GLU A 97 -18.23 -24.28 -12.57
C GLU A 97 -19.31 -24.31 -13.66
N ASN A 98 -19.52 -23.19 -14.36
CA ASN A 98 -20.48 -23.07 -15.45
C ASN A 98 -19.91 -23.42 -16.83
N PHE A 99 -18.68 -23.94 -16.93
CA PHE A 99 -18.09 -24.35 -18.20
C PHE A 99 -18.63 -25.68 -18.69
N SER A 100 -18.81 -25.77 -20.01
CA SER A 100 -19.06 -27.03 -20.70
C SER A 100 -17.80 -27.90 -20.78
N LEU A 101 -17.97 -29.20 -21.04
CA LEU A 101 -16.83 -30.13 -21.23
C LEU A 101 -15.89 -29.67 -22.36
N GLN A 102 -16.43 -29.12 -23.44
CA GLN A 102 -15.64 -28.56 -24.55
C GLN A 102 -14.80 -27.34 -24.15
N GLU A 103 -15.32 -26.48 -23.27
CA GLU A 103 -14.56 -25.34 -22.73
C GLU A 103 -13.47 -25.79 -21.76
N PHE A 104 -13.75 -26.84 -20.97
CA PHE A 104 -12.77 -27.50 -20.10
C PHE A 104 -11.62 -28.10 -20.90
N ASP A 105 -11.91 -28.83 -21.97
CA ASP A 105 -10.88 -29.43 -22.84
C ASP A 105 -10.04 -28.37 -23.58
N LYS A 106 -10.65 -27.26 -23.97
CA LYS A 106 -9.95 -26.17 -24.67
C LYS A 106 -8.97 -25.41 -23.77
N LEU A 107 -9.33 -25.18 -22.51
CA LEU A 107 -8.50 -24.43 -21.56
C LEU A 107 -7.52 -25.35 -20.81
N GLY A 108 -7.90 -26.59 -20.58
CA GLY A 108 -7.14 -27.57 -19.82
C GLY A 108 -7.21 -27.33 -18.31
N THR A 109 -7.40 -28.42 -17.56
CA THR A 109 -7.52 -28.42 -16.09
C THR A 109 -6.38 -27.68 -15.40
N TRP A 110 -5.14 -27.86 -15.88
CA TRP A 110 -3.96 -27.18 -15.33
C TRP A 110 -4.04 -25.66 -15.44
N SER A 111 -4.48 -25.14 -16.58
CA SER A 111 -4.61 -23.68 -16.77
C SER A 111 -5.70 -23.09 -15.87
N LEU A 112 -6.80 -23.81 -15.66
CA LEU A 112 -7.88 -23.39 -14.78
C LEU A 112 -7.42 -23.32 -13.32
N ILE A 113 -6.60 -24.27 -12.88
CA ILE A 113 -6.00 -24.28 -11.53
C ILE A 113 -5.11 -23.05 -11.34
N THR A 114 -4.16 -22.80 -12.25
CA THR A 114 -3.24 -21.65 -12.10
C THR A 114 -3.95 -20.31 -12.18
N ARG A 115 -4.96 -20.17 -13.05
CA ARG A 115 -5.79 -18.96 -13.17
C ARG A 115 -6.63 -18.67 -11.94
N THR A 116 -7.06 -19.69 -11.20
CA THR A 116 -7.89 -19.53 -9.99
C THR A 116 -7.04 -19.31 -8.74
N THR A 117 -5.76 -19.70 -8.79
CA THR A 117 -4.82 -19.64 -7.66
C THR A 117 -3.77 -18.55 -7.86
N ASN A 118 -2.70 -18.85 -8.60
CA ASN A 118 -1.53 -18.00 -8.77
C ASN A 118 -1.85 -16.67 -9.45
N ASP A 119 -2.68 -16.68 -10.51
CA ASP A 119 -2.96 -15.44 -11.25
C ASP A 119 -3.79 -14.46 -10.39
N VAL A 120 -4.68 -14.97 -9.52
CA VAL A 120 -5.48 -14.13 -8.61
C VAL A 120 -4.64 -13.50 -7.51
N THR A 121 -3.57 -14.17 -7.07
CA THR A 121 -2.67 -13.65 -6.03
C THR A 121 -1.65 -12.66 -6.57
N GLN A 122 -1.33 -12.71 -7.87
CA GLN A 122 -0.38 -11.78 -8.50
C GLN A 122 -1.01 -10.43 -8.90
N ILE A 123 -2.34 -10.38 -9.00
CA ILE A 123 -3.11 -9.18 -9.31
C ILE A 123 -3.53 -8.48 -8.02
#